data_AF-A0A7X0J5U7-F1
#
_entry.id   AF-A0A7X0J5U7-F1
#
_cell.length_a   1.000
_cell.length_b   1.000
_cell.length_c   1.000
_cell.angle_alpha   90.00
_cell.angle_beta   90.00
_cell.angle_gamma   90.00
#
_symmetry.space_group_name_H-M   'P 1'
#
loop_
_entity.id
_entity.type
_entity.pdbx_description
1 polymer ?
#
loop_
_entity_poly.entity_id
_entity_poly.type
_entity_poly.pdbx_seq_one_letter_code
_entity_poly.pdbx_strand_id
1 'polypeptide(L)'
;MAKSWYAFIRGEDPTNVQNYFRITIKHSCLCGTKICAIYATDNGIHPLEPLSKNIQQYISDALTTTQLQPEFPYNTKKYVYLKD
;
A
#
# COMPACT_ATOMS: atom_id res chain seq x y z
N MET A 1 9.69 0.74 -14.97
CA MET A 1 10.16 0.51 -13.59
C MET A 1 9.41 -0.68 -13.00
N ALA A 2 10.09 -1.55 -12.28
CA ALA A 2 9.46 -2.69 -11.60
C ALA A 2 8.56 -2.21 -10.46
N LYS A 3 7.59 -3.04 -10.08
CA LYS A 3 6.76 -2.82 -8.89
C LYS A 3 6.97 -3.97 -7.91
N SER A 4 6.96 -3.66 -6.62
CA SER A 4 7.16 -4.63 -5.54
C SER A 4 6.11 -4.42 -4.44
N TRP A 5 5.96 -5.44 -3.60
CA TRP A 5 5.15 -5.35 -2.39
C TRP A 5 5.96 -4.77 -1.25
N TYR A 6 5.33 -3.89 -0.49
CA TYR A 6 5.92 -3.27 0.69
C TYR A 6 4.93 -3.31 1.85
N ALA A 7 5.35 -3.85 2.99
CA ALA A 7 4.56 -3.86 4.22
C ALA A 7 4.75 -2.53 4.97
N PHE A 8 3.66 -1.98 5.49
CA PHE A 8 3.66 -0.87 6.43
C PHE A 8 3.98 -1.41 7.82
N ILE A 9 5.17 -1.08 8.33
CA ILE A 9 5.69 -1.64 9.58
C ILE A 9 5.46 -0.72 10.77
N ARG A 10 5.64 0.59 10.58
CA ARG A 10 5.60 1.57 11.68
C ARG A 10 5.32 2.97 11.17
N GLY A 11 4.83 3.86 12.03
CA GLY A 11 4.64 5.28 11.73
C GLY A 11 3.17 5.68 11.65
N GLU A 12 2.93 6.99 11.69
CA GLU A 12 1.59 7.58 11.65
C GLU A 12 1.20 8.00 10.24
N ASP A 13 2.17 8.46 9.44
CA ASP A 13 1.94 8.90 8.07
C ASP A 13 2.09 7.72 7.08
N PRO A 14 0.99 7.25 6.47
CA PRO A 14 1.02 6.19 5.49
C PRO A 14 1.56 6.66 4.13
N THR A 15 1.83 7.94 3.91
CA THR A 15 2.42 8.44 2.65
C THR A 15 3.95 8.48 2.69
N ASN A 16 4.55 8.39 3.87
CA ASN A 16 6.00 8.35 4.05
C ASN A 16 6.56 6.96 3.69
N VAL A 17 7.43 6.91 2.67
CA VAL A 17 8.04 5.66 2.18
C VAL A 17 8.93 4.94 3.20
N GLN A 18 9.49 5.67 4.17
CA GLN A 18 10.40 5.11 5.19
C GLN A 18 9.67 4.19 6.18
N ASN A 19 8.35 4.28 6.22
CA ASN A 19 7.47 3.43 7.02
C ASN A 19 7.20 2.06 6.39
N TYR A 20 7.65 1.88 5.14
CA TYR A 20 7.39 0.70 4.33
C TYR A 20 8.64 -0.11 4.06
N PHE A 21 8.56 -1.43 4.20
CA PHE A 21 9.67 -2.34 3.90
C PHE A 21 9.28 -3.37 2.85
N ARG A 22 10.17 -3.62 1.91
CA ARG A 22 9.96 -4.60 0.85
C ARG A 22 9.74 -5.97 1.45
N ILE A 23 8.73 -6.66 0.94
CA ILE A 23 8.43 -8.04 1.32
C ILE A 23 8.49 -8.95 0.09
N THR A 24 8.97 -10.17 0.30
CA THR A 24 8.98 -11.24 -0.70
C THR A 24 7.85 -12.24 -0.47
N ILE A 25 7.26 -12.24 0.71
CA ILE A 25 6.13 -13.09 1.10
C ILE A 25 4.82 -12.35 0.83
N LYS A 26 3.83 -13.07 0.30
CA LYS A 26 2.49 -12.52 0.09
C LYS A 26 1.82 -12.24 1.43
N HIS A 27 1.44 -10.99 1.68
CA HIS A 27 0.66 -10.60 2.85
C HIS A 27 -0.74 -11.23 2.83
N SER A 28 -1.31 -11.51 4.01
CA SER A 28 -2.69 -12.02 4.19
C SER A 28 -3.73 -10.91 4.38
N CYS A 29 -3.32 -9.66 4.33
CA CYS A 29 -4.16 -8.48 4.56
C CYS A 29 -5.21 -8.31 3.46
N LEU A 30 -6.41 -7.89 3.86
CA LEU A 30 -7.58 -7.71 3.00
C LEU A 30 -8.21 -6.33 3.27
N CYS A 31 -9.04 -6.26 4.30
CA CYS A 31 -9.74 -5.04 4.75
C CYS A 31 -9.38 -4.73 6.20
N GLY A 32 -9.66 -3.50 6.63
CA GLY A 32 -9.41 -3.06 8.01
C GLY A 32 -9.24 -1.55 8.11
N THR A 33 -8.79 -1.08 9.28
CA THR A 33 -8.69 0.37 9.57
C THR A 33 -7.28 0.94 9.44
N LYS A 34 -6.26 0.09 9.23
CA LYS A 34 -4.85 0.50 9.14
C LYS A 34 -4.23 -0.04 7.86
N ILE A 35 -3.26 0.70 7.30
CA ILE A 35 -2.49 0.19 6.17
C ILE A 35 -1.70 -1.05 6.60
N CYS A 36 -1.77 -2.08 5.76
CA CYS A 36 -0.94 -3.27 5.90
C CYS A 36 0.17 -3.31 4.86
N ALA A 37 -0.17 -3.15 3.58
CA ALA A 37 0.79 -3.27 2.51
C ALA A 37 0.38 -2.48 1.27
N ILE A 38 1.36 -2.06 0.49
CA ILE A 38 1.18 -1.36 -0.78
C ILE A 38 1.98 -2.02 -1.90
N TYR A 39 1.47 -1.87 -3.13
CA TYR A 39 2.14 -2.27 -4.36
C TYR A 39 2.69 -1.02 -5.06
N ALA A 40 3.95 -0.69 -4.79
CA ALA A 40 4.56 0.56 -5.23
C ALA A 40 5.71 0.33 -6.21
N THR A 41 6.21 1.43 -6.79
CA THR A 41 7.40 1.40 -7.64
C THR A 41 8.62 0.97 -6.82
N ASP A 42 9.37 0.01 -7.34
CA ASP A 42 10.50 -0.60 -6.63
C ASP A 42 11.69 0.37 -6.54
N ASN A 43 12.26 0.49 -5.34
CA ASN A 43 13.50 1.25 -5.06
C ASN A 43 14.39 0.54 -4.02
N GLY A 44 14.33 -0.79 -3.96
CA GLY A 44 15.07 -1.60 -2.98
C GLY A 44 14.28 -1.81 -1.68
N ILE A 45 14.86 -1.46 -0.54
CA ILE A 45 14.26 -1.71 0.80
C ILE A 45 12.95 -0.94 0.98
N HIS A 46 12.90 0.30 0.50
CA HIS A 46 11.74 1.18 0.56
C HIS A 46 11.16 1.39 -0.85
N PRO A 47 9.88 1.78 -0.96
CA PRO A 47 9.32 2.25 -2.22
C PRO A 47 10.08 3.46 -2.78
N LEU A 48 9.92 3.72 -4.08
CA LEU A 48 10.42 4.95 -4.66
C LEU A 48 9.79 6.18 -4.00
N GLU A 49 10.64 7.16 -3.64
CA GLU A 49 10.22 8.44 -3.08
C GLU A 49 10.11 9.51 -4.18
N PRO A 50 9.03 10.32 -4.21
CA PRO A 50 7.80 10.17 -3.43
C PRO A 50 6.93 9.00 -3.94
N LEU A 51 6.01 8.51 -3.11
CA LEU A 51 4.95 7.62 -3.58
C LEU A 51 4.21 8.27 -4.76
N SER A 52 3.81 7.47 -5.74
CA SER A 52 3.05 8.02 -6.87
C SER A 52 1.71 8.59 -6.41
N LYS A 53 1.24 9.64 -7.08
CA LYS A 53 -0.03 10.32 -6.74
C LYS A 53 -1.21 9.33 -6.64
N ASN A 54 -1.26 8.34 -7.53
CA ASN A 54 -2.32 7.31 -7.50
C ASN A 54 -2.26 6.46 -6.23
N ILE A 55 -1.06 6.07 -5.76
CA ILE A 55 -0.91 5.31 -4.52
C ILE A 55 -1.31 6.16 -3.31
N GLN A 56 -0.90 7.43 -3.28
CA GLN A 56 -1.30 8.36 -2.21
C GLN A 56 -2.83 8.50 -2.15
N GLN A 57 -3.49 8.64 -3.31
CA GLN A 57 -4.95 8.68 -3.38
C GLN A 57 -5.58 7.37 -2.92
N TYR A 58 -5.09 6.22 -3.38
CA TYR A 58 -5.57 4.91 -2.93
C TYR A 58 -5.38 4.68 -1.43
N ILE A 59 -4.32 5.21 -0.82
CA ILE A 59 -4.13 5.17 0.63
C ILE A 59 -5.22 5.97 1.35
N SER A 60 -5.48 7.19 0.88
CA SER A 60 -6.54 8.05 1.43
C SER A 60 -7.91 7.38 1.32
N ASP A 61 -8.24 6.85 0.13
CA ASP A 61 -9.51 6.18 -0.13
C ASP A 61 -9.63 4.90 0.70
N ALA A 62 -8.55 4.13 0.83
CA ALA A 62 -8.51 2.89 1.60
C ALA A 62 -8.78 3.13 3.09
N LEU A 63 -8.17 4.16 3.68
CA LEU A 63 -8.38 4.52 5.09
C LEU A 63 -9.78 5.10 5.34
N THR A 64 -10.34 5.82 4.37
CA THR A 64 -11.69 6.39 4.46
C THR A 64 -12.77 5.32 4.32
N THR A 65 -12.58 4.39 3.38
CA THR A 65 -13.56 3.34 3.06
C THR A 65 -13.37 2.06 3.87
N THR A 66 -12.22 1.90 4.53
CA THR A 66 -11.77 0.65 5.17
C THR A 66 -11.65 -0.54 4.21
N GLN A 67 -11.52 -0.25 2.90
CA GLN A 67 -11.48 -1.24 1.83
C GLN A 67 -10.21 -1.15 0.99
N LEU A 68 -9.79 -2.29 0.45
CA LEU A 68 -8.66 -2.38 -0.45
C LEU A 68 -8.88 -1.62 -1.77
N GLN A 69 -7.88 -0.84 -2.18
CA GLN A 69 -7.99 0.08 -3.31
C GLN A 69 -7.08 -0.32 -4.48
N PRO A 70 -7.49 -0.07 -5.74
CA PRO A 70 -8.80 0.46 -6.14
C PRO A 70 -9.90 -0.59 -6.07
N GLU A 71 -11.07 -0.23 -5.55
CA GLU A 71 -12.23 -1.13 -5.47
C GLU A 71 -12.77 -1.48 -6.87
N PHE A 72 -12.81 -0.49 -7.77
CA PHE A 72 -13.32 -0.61 -9.13
C PHE A 72 -12.23 -0.52 -10.20
N PRO A 73 -12.31 -1.32 -11.28
CA PRO A 73 -13.27 -2.41 -11.49
C PRO A 73 -13.02 -3.60 -10.54
N TYR A 74 -14.05 -4.38 -10.22
CA TYR A 74 -14.04 -5.41 -9.15
C TYR A 74 -12.83 -6.37 -9.21
N ASN A 75 -12.42 -6.78 -10.41
CA ASN A 75 -11.30 -7.72 -10.63
C ASN A 75 -9.95 -7.04 -10.94
N THR A 76 -9.82 -5.75 -10.64
CA THR A 76 -8.54 -5.06 -10.83
C THR A 76 -7.53 -5.45 -9.76
N LYS A 77 -6.25 -5.39 -10.13
CA LYS A 77 -5.16 -5.57 -9.17
C LYS A 77 -5.22 -4.46 -8.13
N LYS A 78 -5.39 -4.83 -6.86
CA LYS A 78 -5.36 -3.89 -5.74
C LYS A 78 -3.93 -3.47 -5.45
N TYR A 79 -3.77 -2.19 -5.13
CA TYR A 79 -2.50 -1.54 -4.85
C TYR A 79 -2.33 -1.24 -3.37
N VAL A 80 -3.41 -1.14 -2.59
CA VAL A 80 -3.37 -0.83 -1.16
C VAL A 80 -4.24 -1.84 -0.42
N TYR A 81 -3.69 -2.43 0.62
CA TYR A 81 -4.34 -3.42 1.48
C TYR A 81 -4.31 -2.97 2.93
N LEU A 82 -5.37 -3.30 3.66
CA LEU A 82 -5.54 -2.93 5.06
C LEU A 82 -5.53 -4.14 5.99
N LYS A 83 -5.30 -3.86 7.26
CA LYS A 83 -5.43 -4.78 8.40
C LYS A 83 -6.14 -4.08 9.55
N ASP A 84 -6.69 -4.85 10.46
CA ASP A 84 -7.19 -4.38 11.76
C ASP A 84 -6.06 -4.16 12.78
#